data_AF-A0A915NXS1-F1
#
_entry.id   AF-A0A915NXS1-F1
#
_cell.length_a   1.000
_cell.length_b   1.000
_cell.length_c   1.000
_cell.angle_alpha   90.00
_cell.angle_beta   90.00
_cell.angle_gamma   90.00
#
_symmetry.space_group_name_H-M   'P 1'
#
loop_
_entity.id
_entity.type
_entity.pdbx_description
1 polymer ?
#
loop_
_entity_poly.entity_id
_entity_poly.type
_entity_poly.pdbx_seq_one_letter_code
_entity_poly.pdbx_strand_id
1 'polypeptide(L)'
;MPKKNKFQQDKIKTEVNAEEEKKDAQKKSLKLPPGKDEKWWGNTFGPEDNPHGLVCESSFATLFPRYREKYIREVWPLVSKLLSEHQLKGDLDLLEGTMIVKTTRKTWDPFVLYKARDLIKLLARSVPFEQARRVLEDQLFCDIIKISSMVQNRERFVKRRARLVGQNGATLKAIELLTECYVQIQVHQSSKEVRLAKKNKKAKWNKKSEYTPFPPPQQPRKIDIQMETGEY
;
A
#
# COMPACT_ATOMS: atom_id res chain seq x y z
N MET A 1 -21.05 20.90 -32.29
CA MET A 1 -19.82 20.08 -32.21
C MET A 1 -19.50 19.55 -33.61
N PRO A 2 -18.30 19.77 -34.16
CA PRO A 2 -17.99 19.29 -35.50
C PRO A 2 -17.89 17.76 -35.47
N LYS A 3 -18.77 17.10 -36.24
CA LYS A 3 -18.74 15.64 -36.43
C LYS A 3 -17.40 15.30 -37.11
N LYS A 4 -16.55 14.50 -36.46
CA LYS A 4 -15.27 14.06 -37.04
C LYS A 4 -15.53 13.43 -38.42
N ASN A 5 -14.82 13.89 -39.44
CA ASN A 5 -14.96 13.42 -40.82
C ASN A 5 -14.71 11.90 -40.89
N LYS A 6 -15.52 11.19 -41.67
CA LYS A 6 -15.49 9.72 -41.83
C LYS A 6 -14.06 9.20 -42.13
N PHE A 7 -13.31 9.94 -42.93
CA PHE A 7 -11.91 9.66 -43.27
C PHE A 7 -10.95 9.64 -42.05
N GLN A 8 -11.17 10.50 -41.05
CA GLN A 8 -10.37 10.48 -39.82
C GLN A 8 -10.71 9.28 -38.94
N GLN A 9 -11.97 8.83 -38.95
CA GLN A 9 -12.39 7.64 -38.21
C GLN A 9 -11.86 6.35 -38.86
N ASP A 10 -11.82 6.31 -40.19
CA ASP A 10 -11.30 5.17 -40.93
C ASP A 10 -9.77 5.05 -40.76
N LYS A 11 -9.03 6.17 -40.79
CA LYS A 11 -7.59 6.17 -40.47
C LYS A 11 -7.28 5.68 -39.05
N ILE A 12 -8.04 6.16 -38.06
CA ILE A 12 -7.86 5.72 -36.66
C ILE A 12 -8.14 4.22 -36.53
N LYS A 13 -9.17 3.68 -37.22
CA LYS A 13 -9.44 2.23 -37.21
C LYS A 13 -8.34 1.41 -37.87
N THR A 14 -7.77 1.90 -38.98
CA THR A 14 -6.65 1.24 -39.65
C THR A 14 -5.38 1.25 -38.79
N GLU A 15 -5.11 2.35 -38.08
CA GLU A 15 -3.96 2.46 -37.17
C GLU A 15 -4.11 1.55 -35.94
N VAL A 16 -5.32 1.46 -35.36
CA VAL A 16 -5.60 0.56 -34.22
C VAL A 16 -5.47 -0.91 -34.62
N ASN A 17 -6.00 -1.31 -35.79
CA ASN A 17 -5.86 -2.67 -36.31
C ASN A 17 -4.38 -3.02 -36.60
N ALA A 18 -3.60 -2.07 -37.12
CA ALA A 18 -2.18 -2.28 -37.37
C ALA A 18 -1.33 -2.39 -36.09
N GLU A 19 -1.74 -1.74 -35.00
CA GLU A 19 -1.12 -1.92 -33.68
C GLU A 19 -1.49 -3.26 -33.02
N GLU A 20 -2.72 -3.74 -33.20
CA GLU A 20 -3.15 -5.08 -32.75
C GLU A 20 -2.40 -6.18 -33.50
N GLU A 21 -2.29 -6.09 -34.83
CA GLU A 21 -1.51 -7.05 -35.63
C GLU A 21 -0.03 -7.09 -35.25
N LYS A 22 0.57 -5.93 -34.92
CA LYS A 22 1.96 -5.85 -34.43
C LYS A 22 2.11 -6.50 -33.05
N LYS A 23 1.14 -6.31 -32.14
CA LYS A 23 1.14 -6.96 -30.81
C LYS A 23 0.99 -8.48 -30.91
N ASP A 24 0.15 -8.96 -31.83
CA ASP A 24 -0.04 -10.38 -32.10
C ASP A 24 1.18 -11.02 -32.77
N ALA A 25 1.85 -10.30 -33.69
CA ALA A 25 3.11 -10.73 -34.28
C ALA A 25 4.25 -10.78 -33.23
N GLN A 26 4.27 -9.83 -32.29
CA GLN A 26 5.26 -9.79 -31.22
C GLN A 26 5.03 -10.90 -30.18
N LYS A 27 3.76 -11.24 -29.86
CA LYS A 27 3.38 -12.40 -29.03
C LYS A 27 3.86 -13.73 -29.62
N LYS A 28 3.76 -13.92 -30.94
CA LYS A 28 4.20 -15.15 -31.62
C LYS A 28 5.72 -15.36 -31.62
N SER A 29 6.51 -14.31 -31.37
CA SER A 29 7.98 -14.37 -31.42
C SER A 29 8.65 -14.71 -30.08
N LEU A 30 7.90 -14.72 -28.97
CA LEU A 30 8.47 -15.00 -27.65
C LEU A 30 8.66 -16.50 -27.47
N LYS A 31 9.88 -16.99 -27.72
CA LYS A 31 10.26 -18.37 -27.37
C LYS A 31 10.06 -18.54 -25.86
N LEU A 32 9.20 -19.48 -25.49
CA LEU A 32 8.89 -19.77 -24.09
C LEU A 32 10.16 -20.21 -23.35
N PRO A 33 10.30 -19.87 -22.06
CA PRO A 33 11.35 -20.44 -21.22
C PRO A 33 11.26 -21.97 -21.24
N PRO A 34 12.39 -22.70 -21.12
CA PRO A 34 12.41 -24.16 -21.14
C PRO A 34 11.45 -24.74 -20.10
N GLY A 35 10.60 -25.69 -20.51
CA GLY A 35 9.66 -26.41 -19.62
C GLY A 35 8.29 -25.76 -19.42
N LYS A 36 7.89 -24.79 -20.26
CA LYS A 36 6.53 -24.21 -20.23
C LYS A 36 5.72 -24.64 -21.44
N ASP A 37 4.51 -25.13 -21.18
CA ASP A 37 3.57 -25.54 -22.22
C ASP A 37 2.95 -24.32 -22.93
N GLU A 38 2.96 -24.32 -24.26
CA GLU A 38 2.32 -23.29 -25.10
C GLU A 38 0.81 -23.14 -24.82
N LYS A 39 0.15 -24.24 -24.44
CA LYS A 39 -1.29 -24.25 -24.14
C LYS A 39 -1.67 -23.37 -22.94
N TRP A 40 -0.81 -23.35 -21.92
CA TRP A 40 -1.09 -22.67 -20.64
C TRP A 40 -0.37 -21.33 -20.52
N TRP A 41 0.62 -21.06 -21.39
CA TRP A 41 1.43 -19.87 -21.33
C TRP A 41 1.05 -18.88 -22.45
N GLY A 42 0.38 -17.79 -22.07
CA GLY A 42 0.04 -16.68 -22.99
C GLY A 42 -1.45 -16.51 -23.29
N ASN A 43 -2.29 -17.46 -22.85
CA ASN A 43 -3.75 -17.35 -22.92
C ASN A 43 -4.33 -16.81 -21.61
N THR A 44 -5.33 -15.93 -21.71
CA THR A 44 -6.10 -15.45 -20.56
C THR A 44 -7.06 -16.54 -20.13
N PHE A 45 -7.04 -16.90 -18.84
CA PHE A 45 -7.98 -17.87 -18.26
C PHE A 45 -9.40 -17.32 -18.45
N GLY A 46 -10.29 -18.13 -19.00
CA GLY A 46 -11.68 -17.75 -19.28
C GLY A 46 -12.70 -18.55 -18.47
N PRO A 47 -13.98 -18.15 -18.48
CA PRO A 47 -15.06 -18.93 -17.85
C PRO A 47 -15.19 -20.36 -18.40
N GLU A 48 -14.86 -20.55 -19.68
CA GLU A 48 -14.93 -21.85 -20.37
C GLU A 48 -13.89 -22.86 -19.84
N ASP A 49 -12.78 -22.37 -19.28
CA ASP A 49 -11.70 -23.22 -18.76
C ASP A 49 -12.07 -23.87 -17.42
N ASN A 50 -13.07 -23.31 -16.72
CA ASN A 50 -13.60 -23.88 -15.47
C ASN A 50 -15.14 -23.91 -15.44
N PRO A 51 -15.79 -24.84 -16.18
CA PRO A 51 -17.24 -24.92 -16.25
C PRO A 51 -17.93 -25.30 -14.93
N HIS A 52 -17.22 -26.06 -14.08
CA HIS A 52 -17.77 -26.57 -12.82
C HIS A 52 -17.55 -25.62 -11.64
N GLY A 53 -16.77 -24.55 -11.83
CA GLY A 53 -16.49 -23.54 -10.81
C GLY A 53 -15.66 -24.08 -9.63
N LEU A 54 -15.68 -23.34 -8.52
CA LEU A 54 -14.99 -23.72 -7.29
C LEU A 54 -15.91 -24.52 -6.35
N VAL A 55 -15.40 -25.63 -5.82
CA VAL A 55 -16.12 -26.51 -4.88
C VAL A 55 -16.18 -25.90 -3.47
N CYS A 56 -15.08 -25.31 -3.02
CA CYS A 56 -14.94 -24.77 -1.68
C CYS A 56 -14.99 -23.23 -1.68
N GLU A 57 -15.58 -22.68 -0.62
CA GLU A 57 -15.54 -21.25 -0.37
C GLU A 57 -14.21 -20.85 0.27
N SER A 58 -13.61 -19.80 -0.26
CA SER A 58 -12.42 -19.16 0.29
C SER A 58 -12.74 -17.70 0.55
N SER A 59 -12.28 -17.18 1.68
CA SER A 59 -12.59 -15.81 2.09
C SER A 59 -11.35 -15.08 2.61
N PHE A 60 -11.30 -13.77 2.38
CA PHE A 60 -10.30 -12.88 2.94
C PHE A 60 -10.99 -11.67 3.56
N ALA A 61 -10.50 -11.28 4.73
CA ALA A 61 -10.95 -10.09 5.43
C ALA A 61 -9.80 -9.09 5.60
N THR A 62 -10.09 -7.80 5.52
CA THR A 62 -9.14 -6.73 5.84
C THR A 62 -9.82 -5.66 6.68
N LEU A 63 -9.19 -5.31 7.80
CA LEU A 63 -9.63 -4.22 8.67
C LEU A 63 -9.19 -2.86 8.09
N PHE A 64 -10.09 -1.88 8.12
CA PHE A 64 -9.80 -0.51 7.70
C PHE A 64 -9.88 0.49 8.87
N PRO A 65 -9.12 1.59 8.82
CA PRO A 65 -9.17 2.60 9.87
C PRO A 65 -10.50 3.37 9.90
N ARG A 66 -10.97 3.77 11.09
CA ARG A 66 -12.21 4.54 11.29
C ARG A 66 -12.33 5.79 10.42
N TYR A 67 -11.23 6.50 10.17
CA TYR A 67 -11.25 7.71 9.33
C TYR A 67 -11.60 7.41 7.86
N ARG A 68 -11.43 6.16 7.40
CA ARG A 68 -11.67 5.75 6.01
C ARG A 68 -13.10 5.24 5.79
N GLU A 69 -13.84 4.98 6.87
CA GLU A 69 -15.20 4.43 6.85
C GLU A 69 -16.17 5.23 5.97
N LYS A 70 -16.16 6.57 6.08
CA LYS A 70 -17.04 7.44 5.29
C LYS A 70 -16.88 7.19 3.78
N TYR A 71 -15.63 7.17 3.32
CA TYR A 71 -15.32 6.93 1.91
C TYR A 71 -15.68 5.51 1.46
N ILE A 72 -15.36 4.49 2.27
CA ILE A 72 -15.65 3.10 1.93
C ILE A 72 -17.16 2.89 1.79
N ARG A 73 -17.97 3.45 2.71
CA ARG A 73 -19.42 3.39 2.64
C ARG A 73 -19.98 4.00 1.36
N GLU A 74 -19.47 5.16 0.94
CA GLU A 74 -19.92 5.85 -0.29
C GLU A 74 -19.58 5.04 -1.56
N VAL A 75 -18.42 4.39 -1.58
CA VAL A 75 -17.89 3.71 -2.78
C VAL A 75 -18.25 2.22 -2.82
N TRP A 76 -18.70 1.63 -1.71
CA TRP A 76 -19.01 0.21 -1.61
C TRP A 76 -19.95 -0.34 -2.71
N PRO A 77 -21.01 0.37 -3.14
CA PRO A 77 -21.86 -0.10 -4.23
C PRO A 77 -21.08 -0.35 -5.53
N LEU A 78 -20.08 0.49 -5.83
CA LEU A 78 -19.21 0.34 -7.00
C LEU A 78 -18.28 -0.87 -6.86
N VAL A 79 -17.75 -1.08 -5.65
CA VAL A 79 -16.92 -2.25 -5.34
C VAL A 79 -17.72 -3.54 -5.48
N SER A 80 -18.94 -3.57 -4.94
CA SER A 80 -19.83 -4.74 -5.03
C SER A 80 -20.19 -5.08 -6.47
N LYS A 81 -20.45 -4.07 -7.30
CA LYS A 81 -20.67 -4.25 -8.74
C LYS A 81 -19.44 -4.86 -9.42
N LEU A 82 -18.26 -4.30 -9.18
CA LEU A 82 -17.00 -4.77 -9.74
C LEU A 82 -16.67 -6.22 -9.32
N LEU A 83 -16.91 -6.59 -8.06
CA LEU A 83 -16.72 -7.96 -7.58
C LEU A 83 -17.73 -8.93 -8.21
N SER A 84 -18.96 -8.48 -8.44
CA SER A 84 -20.01 -9.30 -9.07
C SER A 84 -19.69 -9.64 -10.53
N GLU A 85 -19.00 -8.76 -11.26
CA GLU A 85 -18.52 -9.02 -12.64
C GLU A 85 -17.59 -10.24 -12.70
N HIS A 86 -16.81 -10.45 -11.62
CA HIS A 86 -15.93 -11.61 -11.44
C HIS A 86 -16.54 -12.72 -10.58
N GLN A 87 -17.87 -12.71 -10.38
CA GLN A 87 -18.61 -13.73 -9.62
C GLN A 87 -18.12 -13.90 -8.16
N LEU A 88 -17.55 -12.84 -7.58
CA LEU A 88 -17.16 -12.77 -6.18
C LEU A 88 -18.23 -12.06 -5.33
N LYS A 89 -18.31 -12.44 -4.05
CA LYS A 89 -19.17 -11.76 -3.07
C LYS A 89 -18.34 -10.87 -2.17
N GLY A 90 -18.76 -9.61 -2.01
CA GLY A 90 -18.18 -8.66 -1.07
C GLY A 90 -19.14 -8.30 0.04
N ASP A 91 -18.72 -8.45 1.30
CA ASP A 91 -19.46 -8.01 2.49
C ASP A 91 -18.69 -6.86 3.18
N LEU A 92 -19.41 -5.84 3.66
CA LEU A 92 -18.85 -4.71 4.40
C LEU A 92 -19.48 -4.67 5.80
N ASP A 93 -18.63 -4.76 6.82
CA ASP A 93 -19.01 -4.57 8.21
C ASP A 93 -18.51 -3.21 8.70
N LEU A 94 -19.44 -2.29 8.99
CA LEU A 94 -19.15 -0.96 9.50
C LEU A 94 -18.91 -0.95 11.01
N LEU A 95 -19.41 -1.94 11.74
CA LEU A 95 -19.28 -2.03 13.19
C LEU A 95 -17.88 -2.50 13.58
N GLU A 96 -17.42 -3.58 12.95
CA GLU A 96 -16.03 -4.05 13.11
C GLU A 96 -15.03 -3.23 12.28
N GLY A 97 -15.50 -2.56 11.23
CA GLY A 97 -14.63 -1.85 10.28
C GLY A 97 -13.84 -2.83 9.41
N THR A 98 -14.49 -3.90 8.94
CA THR A 98 -13.89 -4.95 8.13
C THR A 98 -14.53 -5.03 6.74
N MET A 99 -13.70 -5.26 5.73
CA MET A 99 -14.14 -5.60 4.38
C MET A 99 -13.82 -7.07 4.13
N ILE A 100 -14.78 -7.82 3.63
CA ILE A 100 -14.65 -9.26 3.38
C ILE A 100 -14.94 -9.54 1.91
N VAL A 101 -14.08 -10.34 1.28
CA VAL A 101 -14.29 -10.88 -0.07
C VAL A 101 -14.33 -12.39 0.01
N LYS A 102 -15.29 -13.01 -0.69
CA LYS A 102 -15.55 -14.45 -0.66
C LYS A 102 -15.77 -14.97 -2.08
N THR A 103 -15.31 -16.19 -2.35
CA THR A 103 -15.65 -16.89 -3.59
C THR A 103 -17.08 -17.40 -3.53
N THR A 104 -17.72 -17.47 -4.69
CA THR A 104 -18.99 -18.17 -4.87
C THR A 104 -18.78 -19.45 -5.66
N ARG A 105 -19.78 -20.35 -5.67
CA ARG A 105 -19.77 -21.55 -6.53
C ARG A 105 -19.69 -21.24 -8.02
N LYS A 106 -19.98 -19.99 -8.42
CA LYS A 106 -19.94 -19.52 -9.82
C LYS A 106 -18.62 -18.86 -10.19
N THR A 107 -17.69 -18.73 -9.23
CA THR A 107 -16.35 -18.21 -9.51
C THR A 107 -15.64 -19.21 -10.40
N TRP A 108 -15.21 -18.78 -11.58
CA TRP A 108 -14.49 -19.60 -12.53
C TRP A 108 -12.97 -19.46 -12.32
N ASP A 109 -12.47 -18.22 -12.16
CA ASP A 109 -11.06 -17.94 -11.90
C ASP A 109 -10.68 -18.20 -10.42
N PRO A 110 -9.76 -19.13 -10.11
CA PRO A 110 -9.26 -19.30 -8.75
C PRO A 110 -8.36 -18.15 -8.28
N PHE A 111 -7.65 -17.47 -9.18
CA PHE A 111 -6.67 -16.44 -8.84
C PHE A 111 -7.30 -15.07 -8.58
N VAL A 112 -8.48 -14.78 -9.14
CA VAL A 112 -9.20 -13.51 -8.95
C VAL A 112 -9.45 -13.16 -7.48
N LEU A 113 -9.58 -14.17 -6.61
CA LEU A 113 -9.74 -13.95 -5.17
C LEU A 113 -8.53 -13.24 -4.56
N TYR A 114 -7.30 -13.56 -5.00
CA TYR A 114 -6.09 -12.90 -4.52
C TYR A 114 -6.02 -11.43 -4.97
N LYS A 115 -6.46 -11.14 -6.20
CA LYS A 115 -6.57 -9.77 -6.69
C LYS A 115 -7.65 -8.98 -5.94
N ALA A 116 -8.79 -9.60 -5.64
CA ALA A 116 -9.85 -8.99 -4.83
C ALA A 116 -9.40 -8.72 -3.39
N ARG A 117 -8.59 -9.62 -2.81
CA ARG A 117 -7.91 -9.40 -1.53
C ARG A 117 -7.01 -8.16 -1.59
N ASP A 118 -6.28 -7.99 -2.68
CA ASP A 118 -5.39 -6.85 -2.87
C ASP A 118 -6.15 -5.54 -3.10
N LEU A 119 -7.28 -5.58 -3.81
CA LEU A 119 -8.23 -4.47 -3.93
C LEU A 119 -8.69 -3.96 -2.55
N ILE A 120 -9.19 -4.86 -1.68
CA ILE A 120 -9.65 -4.44 -0.33
C ILE A 120 -8.50 -3.94 0.55
N LYS A 121 -7.28 -4.48 0.41
CA LYS A 121 -6.10 -3.94 1.10
C LYS A 121 -5.78 -2.53 0.64
N LEU A 122 -5.82 -2.24 -0.65
CA LEU A 122 -5.54 -0.91 -1.18
C LEU A 122 -6.58 0.12 -0.70
N LEU A 123 -7.87 -0.25 -0.70
CA LEU A 123 -8.93 0.60 -0.15
C LEU A 123 -8.70 0.93 1.32
N ALA A 124 -8.32 -0.07 2.13
CA ALA A 124 -7.96 0.13 3.54
C ALA A 124 -6.73 1.04 3.71
N ARG A 125 -5.79 1.00 2.76
CA ARG A 125 -4.62 1.90 2.70
C ARG A 125 -4.91 3.26 2.07
N SER A 126 -6.18 3.63 1.92
CA SER A 126 -6.61 4.94 1.45
C SER A 126 -6.25 5.25 0.00
N VAL A 127 -6.09 4.21 -0.83
CA VAL A 127 -6.04 4.34 -2.29
C VAL A 127 -7.44 4.65 -2.81
N PRO A 128 -7.60 5.57 -3.78
CA PRO A 128 -8.88 5.81 -4.45
C PRO A 128 -9.34 4.57 -5.24
N PHE A 129 -10.65 4.32 -5.26
CA PHE A 129 -11.24 3.17 -5.95
C PHE A 129 -10.91 3.11 -7.44
N GLU A 130 -10.91 4.25 -8.13
CA GLU A 130 -10.57 4.31 -9.55
C GLU A 130 -9.20 3.69 -9.86
N GLN A 131 -8.24 3.91 -8.97
CA GLN A 131 -6.91 3.36 -9.11
C GLN A 131 -6.84 1.92 -8.58
N ALA A 132 -7.57 1.62 -7.51
CA ALA A 132 -7.56 0.28 -6.90
C ALA A 132 -8.22 -0.78 -7.80
N ARG A 133 -9.28 -0.41 -8.55
CA ARG A 133 -9.95 -1.28 -9.55
C ARG A 133 -8.97 -1.94 -10.51
N ARG A 134 -7.93 -1.21 -10.90
CA ARG A 134 -6.96 -1.63 -11.92
C ARG A 134 -6.19 -2.90 -11.51
N VAL A 135 -6.13 -3.23 -10.23
CA VAL A 135 -5.46 -4.46 -9.74
C VAL A 135 -6.19 -5.75 -10.12
N LEU A 136 -7.45 -5.68 -10.56
CA LEU A 136 -8.14 -6.85 -11.09
C LEU A 136 -7.63 -7.26 -12.49
N GLU A 137 -7.00 -6.34 -13.23
CA GLU A 137 -6.40 -6.60 -14.54
C GLU A 137 -5.14 -7.48 -14.40
N ASP A 138 -4.88 -8.39 -15.34
CA ASP A 138 -3.80 -9.40 -15.24
C ASP A 138 -2.38 -8.83 -15.21
N GLN A 139 -2.16 -7.63 -15.74
CA GLN A 139 -0.83 -7.03 -15.88
C GLN A 139 -0.43 -6.13 -14.71
N LEU A 140 -1.38 -5.84 -13.82
CA LEU A 140 -1.19 -4.88 -12.74
C LEU A 140 -1.13 -5.58 -11.39
N PHE A 141 -0.07 -5.27 -10.66
CA PHE A 141 0.20 -5.84 -9.36
C PHE A 141 0.22 -4.74 -8.29
N CYS A 142 -0.06 -5.11 -7.05
CA CYS A 142 0.10 -4.21 -5.91
C CYS A 142 1.30 -4.64 -5.07
N ASP A 143 2.04 -3.65 -4.54
CA ASP A 143 3.12 -3.91 -3.59
C ASP A 143 3.07 -2.92 -2.41
N ILE A 144 3.36 -3.41 -1.21
CA ILE A 144 3.32 -2.65 0.03
C ILE A 144 4.71 -2.67 0.67
N ILE A 145 5.48 -1.62 0.37
CA ILE A 145 6.85 -1.48 0.85
C ILE A 145 6.86 -0.92 2.28
N LYS A 146 7.31 -1.73 3.25
CA LYS A 146 7.46 -1.31 4.65
C LYS A 146 8.75 -0.49 4.83
N ILE A 147 8.60 0.83 4.94
CA ILE A 147 9.73 1.75 5.14
C ILE A 147 10.11 2.00 6.61
N SER A 148 9.27 1.60 7.57
CA SER A 148 9.42 1.95 9.00
C SER A 148 10.73 1.45 9.62
N SER A 149 11.17 0.23 9.29
CA SER A 149 12.36 -0.39 9.87
C SER A 149 13.67 0.03 9.19
N MET A 150 13.62 0.83 8.12
CA MET A 150 14.83 1.19 7.36
C MET A 150 15.73 2.20 8.09
N VAL A 151 15.21 2.90 9.11
CA VAL A 151 15.94 3.96 9.81
C VAL A 151 15.62 3.95 11.30
N GLN A 152 16.65 3.86 12.15
CA GLN A 152 16.50 3.90 13.62
C GLN A 152 16.00 5.26 14.14
N ASN A 153 16.57 6.36 13.62
CA ASN A 153 16.21 7.70 14.09
C ASN A 153 14.96 8.24 13.36
N ARG A 154 13.91 8.48 14.13
CA ARG A 154 12.63 9.01 13.66
C ARG A 154 12.73 10.34 12.91
N GLU A 155 13.58 11.26 13.35
CA GLU A 155 13.71 12.57 12.68
C GLU A 155 14.32 12.41 11.29
N ARG A 156 15.30 11.50 11.17
CA ARG A 156 15.90 11.13 9.88
C ARG A 156 14.88 10.42 8.99
N PHE A 157 14.03 9.56 9.56
CA PHE A 157 12.94 8.90 8.84
C PHE A 157 11.94 9.91 8.25
N VAL A 158 11.48 10.89 9.05
CA VAL A 158 10.54 11.93 8.58
C VAL A 158 11.16 12.76 7.46
N LYS A 159 12.43 13.19 7.60
CA LYS A 159 13.15 13.92 6.56
C LYS A 159 13.33 13.09 5.28
N ARG A 160 13.73 11.82 5.39
CA ARG A 160 13.88 10.91 4.24
C ARG A 160 12.56 10.68 3.51
N ARG A 161 11.47 10.44 4.24
CA ARG A 161 10.13 10.28 3.67
C ARG A 161 9.67 11.56 2.96
N ALA A 162 9.90 12.73 3.56
CA ALA A 162 9.57 14.00 2.93
C ALA A 162 10.34 14.21 1.61
N ARG A 163 11.61 13.76 1.54
CA ARG A 163 12.39 13.79 0.29
C ARG A 163 11.84 12.88 -0.80
N LEU A 164 11.24 11.74 -0.45
CA LEU A 164 10.57 10.86 -1.43
C LEU A 164 9.32 11.52 -2.05
N VAL A 165 8.60 12.32 -1.27
CA VAL A 165 7.48 13.12 -1.79
C VAL A 165 8.01 14.27 -2.66
N GLY A 166 9.05 14.96 -2.19
CA GLY A 166 9.59 16.16 -2.82
C GLY A 166 8.80 17.41 -2.47
N GLN A 167 9.27 18.56 -2.95
CA GLN A 167 8.56 19.84 -2.80
C GLN A 167 7.25 19.76 -3.60
N ASN A 168 6.12 20.01 -2.92
CA ASN A 168 4.77 19.92 -3.51
C ASN A 168 4.47 18.59 -4.24
N GLY A 169 5.14 17.48 -3.88
CA GLY A 169 4.91 16.18 -4.54
C GLY A 169 5.60 16.01 -5.89
N ALA A 170 6.45 16.95 -6.32
CA ALA A 170 7.08 16.92 -7.65
C ALA A 170 7.91 15.65 -7.90
N THR A 171 8.69 15.21 -6.90
CA THR A 171 9.51 14.01 -7.00
C THR A 171 8.66 12.74 -7.10
N LEU A 172 7.61 12.65 -6.29
CA LEU A 172 6.66 11.54 -6.36
C LEU A 172 6.01 11.48 -7.74
N LYS A 173 5.55 12.63 -8.26
CA LYS A 173 4.93 12.68 -9.59
C LYS A 173 5.90 12.30 -10.71
N ALA A 174 7.16 12.72 -10.61
CA ALA A 174 8.19 12.32 -11.57
C ALA A 174 8.40 10.80 -11.57
N ILE A 175 8.46 10.17 -10.40
CA ILE A 175 8.58 8.71 -10.27
C ILE A 175 7.36 8.01 -10.90
N GLU A 176 6.14 8.47 -10.60
CA GLU A 176 4.93 7.90 -11.17
C GLU A 176 4.90 7.96 -12.71
N LEU A 177 5.34 9.07 -13.30
CA LEU A 177 5.39 9.24 -14.75
C LEU A 177 6.46 8.36 -15.39
N LEU A 178 7.62 8.20 -14.74
CA LEU A 178 8.73 7.40 -15.27
C LEU A 178 8.48 5.89 -15.17
N THR A 179 7.83 5.43 -14.11
CA THR A 179 7.60 4.01 -13.87
C THR A 179 6.19 3.55 -14.23
N GLU A 180 5.34 4.46 -14.71
CA GLU A 180 3.91 4.21 -15.02
C GLU A 180 3.12 3.62 -13.83
N CYS A 181 3.58 3.87 -12.61
CA CYS A 181 3.00 3.35 -11.38
C CYS A 181 2.19 4.43 -10.67
N TYR A 182 1.23 3.99 -9.85
CA TYR A 182 0.62 4.84 -8.83
C TYR A 182 1.34 4.64 -7.49
N VAL A 183 1.87 5.71 -6.92
CA VAL A 183 2.68 5.63 -5.71
C VAL A 183 2.04 6.45 -4.60
N GLN A 184 1.53 5.77 -3.57
CA GLN A 184 0.98 6.43 -2.39
C GLN A 184 1.90 6.30 -1.19
N ILE A 185 2.50 7.41 -0.78
CA ILE A 185 3.30 7.48 0.44
C ILE A 185 2.40 7.81 1.62
N GLN A 186 2.13 6.81 2.45
CA GLN A 186 1.36 7.00 3.66
C GLN A 186 2.16 7.73 4.74
N VAL A 187 1.55 8.76 5.32
CA VAL A 187 2.05 9.32 6.56
C VAL A 187 1.55 8.45 7.70
N HIS A 188 2.48 7.82 8.43
CA HIS A 188 2.15 7.25 9.74
C HIS A 188 1.78 8.40 10.68
N GLN A 189 0.47 8.64 10.83
CA GLN A 189 -0.12 9.62 11.74
C GLN A 189 -0.09 9.07 13.16
N SER A 190 1.08 8.94 13.75
CA SER A 190 1.18 8.80 15.20
C SER A 190 1.12 10.20 15.82
N SER A 191 -0.05 10.84 15.74
CA SER A 191 -0.29 12.22 16.19
C SER A 191 -0.04 12.43 17.69
N LYS A 192 0.14 11.35 18.45
CA LYS A 192 0.45 11.36 19.90
C LYS A 192 1.95 11.42 20.22
N GLU A 193 2.84 10.95 19.34
CA GLU A 193 4.25 10.75 19.70
C GLU A 193 5.17 11.93 19.35
N VAL A 194 4.82 12.75 18.37
CA VAL A 194 5.61 13.93 17.98
C VAL A 194 5.62 14.99 19.11
N ARG A 195 4.53 15.09 19.88
CA ARG A 195 4.44 15.96 21.07
C ARG A 195 5.30 15.45 22.23
N LEU A 196 5.33 14.13 22.47
CA LEU A 196 6.10 13.53 23.55
C LEU A 196 7.62 13.62 23.30
N ALA A 197 8.06 13.44 22.04
CA ALA A 197 9.48 13.54 21.66
C ALA A 197 10.09 14.95 21.89
N LYS A 198 9.30 16.02 21.65
CA LYS A 198 9.73 17.40 21.94
C LYS A 198 9.86 17.66 23.45
N LYS A 199 8.97 17.09 24.26
CA LYS A 199 8.99 17.21 25.74
C LYS A 199 10.24 16.52 26.33
N ASN A 200 10.60 15.35 25.82
CA ASN A 200 11.73 14.56 26.34
C ASN A 200 13.11 15.08 25.92
N LYS A 201 13.25 15.76 24.78
CA LYS A 201 14.54 16.36 24.36
C LYS A 201 14.98 17.53 25.22
N LYS A 202 14.04 18.31 25.77
CA LYS A 202 14.33 19.44 26.64
C LYS A 202 14.92 19.01 28.00
N ALA A 203 14.68 17.77 28.43
CA ALA A 203 15.16 17.22 29.70
C ALA A 203 16.58 16.64 29.65
N LYS A 204 17.13 16.34 28.46
CA LYS A 204 18.41 15.60 28.30
C LYS A 204 19.65 16.49 28.11
N TRP A 205 19.48 17.80 27.90
CA TRP A 205 20.56 18.76 27.67
C TRP A 205 20.99 19.43 28.98
N ASN A 206 21.40 18.64 29.96
CA ASN A 206 22.22 19.12 31.08
C ASN A 206 23.35 18.09 31.23
N LYS A 207 24.60 18.55 31.25
CA LYS A 207 25.84 17.79 31.00
C LYS A 207 25.86 16.42 31.72
N LYS A 208 26.18 15.35 30.99
CA LYS A 208 26.42 14.02 31.60
C LYS A 208 27.75 14.05 32.34
N SER A 209 27.72 13.73 33.63
CA SER A 209 28.92 13.46 34.44
C SER A 209 29.59 12.17 33.98
N GLU A 210 30.89 12.06 34.26
CA GLU A 210 31.66 10.85 34.04
C GLU A 210 31.07 9.68 34.83
N TYR A 211 30.98 8.50 34.21
CA TYR A 211 30.31 7.35 34.81
C TYR A 211 31.22 6.74 35.88
N THR A 212 30.96 7.09 37.13
CA THR A 212 31.55 6.42 38.28
C THR A 212 30.55 5.38 38.79
N PRO A 213 30.94 4.11 38.98
CA PRO A 213 30.05 3.10 39.55
C PRO A 213 29.74 3.38 41.02
N PHE A 214 30.59 4.18 41.67
CA PHE A 214 30.39 4.64 43.04
C PHE A 214 29.65 5.98 43.09
N PRO A 215 28.71 6.14 44.05
CA PRO A 215 28.06 7.42 44.29
C PRO A 215 29.08 8.44 44.84
N PRO A 216 28.86 9.75 44.62
CA PRO A 216 29.65 10.78 45.29
C PRO A 216 29.45 10.72 46.82
N PRO A 217 30.43 11.15 47.62
CA PRO A 217 30.30 11.19 49.08
C PRO A 217 29.20 12.14 49.54
N GLN A 218 28.61 11.86 50.71
CA GLN A 218 27.62 12.75 51.33
C GLN A 218 28.28 14.04 51.82
N GLN A 219 27.53 15.16 51.80
CA GLN A 219 28.02 16.40 52.41
C GLN A 219 28.03 16.25 53.94
N PRO A 220 29.17 16.48 54.62
CA PRO A 220 29.27 16.30 56.07
C PRO A 220 28.44 17.35 56.83
N ARG A 221 27.99 17.01 58.05
CA ARG A 221 27.24 17.96 58.90
C ARG A 221 28.21 18.94 59.56
N LYS A 222 27.70 20.08 60.01
CA LYS A 222 28.50 21.07 60.76
C LYS A 222 29.22 20.46 61.97
N ILE A 223 28.55 19.55 62.69
CA ILE A 223 29.12 18.81 63.82
C ILE A 223 30.28 17.93 63.36
N ASP A 224 30.13 17.23 62.24
CA ASP A 224 31.18 16.36 61.69
C ASP A 224 32.40 17.19 61.26
N ILE A 225 32.16 18.36 60.65
CA ILE A 225 33.22 19.31 60.27
C ILE A 225 33.94 19.84 61.52
N GLN A 226 33.21 20.22 62.57
CA GLN A 226 33.79 20.73 63.81
C GLN A 226 34.57 19.65 64.58
N MET A 227 34.07 18.41 64.57
CA MET A 227 34.77 17.25 65.14
C MET A 227 36.04 16.90 64.33
N GLU A 228 36.05 17.12 63.01
CA GLU A 228 37.24 16.98 62.16
C GLU A 228 38.26 18.11 62.34
N THR A 229 37.83 19.37 62.51
CA THR A 229 38.74 20.52 62.69
C THR A 229 39.27 20.65 64.11
N GLY A 230 38.66 19.97 65.08
CA GLY A 230 39.04 20.03 66.50
C GLY A 230 38.57 21.31 67.20
N GLU A 231 37.68 22.06 66.57
CA GLU A 231 37.10 23.31 67.11
C GLU A 231 35.79 23.07 67.87
N TYR A 232 35.36 21.81 67.98
CA TYR A 232 34.12 21.41 68.67
C TYR A 232 34.21 21.55 70.19
#